data_AF-A0A7X6CFL9-F1
#
_entry.id   AF-A0A7X6CFL9-F1
#
_cell.length_a   1.000
_cell.length_b   1.000
_cell.length_c   1.000
_cell.angle_alpha   90.00
_cell.angle_beta   90.00
_cell.angle_gamma   90.00
#
_symmetry.space_group_name_H-M   'P 1'
#
loop_
_entity.id
_entity.type
_entity.pdbx_description
1 polymer ?
#
loop_
_entity_poly.entity_id
_entity_poly.type
_entity_poly.pdbx_seq_one_letter_code
_entity_poly.pdbx_strand_id
1 'polypeptide(L)'
;MMNVKILAVESGKEPDSLDVLLSIGEDKKSFKFLREFDVIGGHQIQTIKHEDKFWETFKFNQHIVFKVTELVWGNTEGKSWNCQRIWGNLVRRWR
;
A
#
# COMPACT_ATOMS: atom_id res chain seq x y z
N MET A 1 9.62 -8.10 18.96
CA MET A 1 8.75 -8.10 17.75
C MET A 1 8.27 -6.67 17.53
N MET A 2 8.60 -6.06 16.39
CA MET A 2 8.33 -4.64 16.10
C MET A 2 6.82 -4.48 15.86
N ASN A 3 6.13 -3.74 16.74
CA ASN A 3 4.69 -3.54 16.63
C ASN A 3 4.42 -2.34 15.71
N VAL A 4 3.95 -2.63 14.50
CA VAL A 4 3.56 -1.61 13.52
C VAL A 4 2.05 -1.48 13.54
N LYS A 5 1.55 -0.26 13.72
CA LYS A 5 0.13 0.06 13.67
C LYS A 5 -0.11 1.21 12.72
N ILE A 6 -1.17 1.13 11.93
CA ILE A 6 -1.68 2.30 11.20
C ILE A 6 -2.50 3.14 12.18
N LEU A 7 -2.16 4.42 12.27
CA LEU A 7 -2.86 5.38 13.11
C LEU A 7 -3.91 6.16 12.32
N ALA A 8 -3.60 6.51 11.06
CA ALA A 8 -4.51 7.22 10.17
C ALA A 8 -4.17 6.92 8.71
N VAL A 9 -5.22 6.90 7.88
CA VAL A 9 -5.13 6.92 6.42
C VAL A 9 -6.08 8.00 5.96
N GLU A 10 -5.55 9.09 5.42
CA GLU A 10 -6.33 10.25 5.00
C GLU A 10 -6.09 10.51 3.51
N SER A 11 -7.07 11.12 2.83
CA SER A 11 -6.81 11.61 1.47
C SER A 11 -5.81 12.75 1.56
N GLY A 12 -4.71 12.63 0.80
CA GLY A 12 -3.70 13.67 0.77
C GLY A 12 -4.16 14.89 -0.03
N LYS A 13 -3.33 15.94 -0.03
CA LYS A 13 -3.63 17.21 -0.74
C LYS A 13 -3.62 17.07 -2.26
N GLU A 14 -2.88 16.09 -2.78
CA GLU A 14 -2.80 15.83 -4.21
C GLU A 14 -3.91 14.85 -4.64
N PRO A 15 -4.46 14.99 -5.85
CA PRO A 15 -5.39 14.01 -6.40
C PRO A 15 -4.81 12.60 -6.29
N ASP A 16 -5.66 11.66 -5.89
CA ASP A 16 -5.32 10.24 -5.73
C ASP A 16 -4.24 9.92 -4.68
N SER A 17 -3.68 10.91 -3.99
CA SER A 17 -2.74 10.68 -2.90
C SER A 17 -3.44 10.26 -1.60
N LEU A 18 -2.69 9.56 -0.75
CA LEU A 18 -3.06 9.12 0.58
C LEU A 18 -1.92 9.45 1.55
N ASP A 19 -2.23 10.14 2.62
CA ASP A 19 -1.31 10.37 3.73
C ASP A 19 -1.52 9.28 4.77
N VAL A 20 -0.47 8.47 5.01
CA VAL A 20 -0.51 7.32 5.91
C VAL A 20 0.36 7.58 7.11
N LEU A 21 -0.26 7.69 8.27
CA LEU A 21 0.43 7.79 9.56
C LEU A 21 0.52 6.41 10.20
N LEU A 22 1.73 5.97 10.51
CA LEU A 22 1.99 4.70 11.19
C LEU A 22 2.82 4.90 12.45
N SER A 23 2.61 4.02 13.43
CA SER A 23 3.45 3.90 14.62
C SER A 23 4.32 2.66 14.54
N ILE A 24 5.56 2.76 14.99
CA ILE A 24 6.54 1.68 15.03
C ILE A 24 7.18 1.71 16.42
N GLY A 25 6.69 0.85 17.31
CA GLY A 25 7.00 1.03 18.74
C GLY A 25 6.48 2.39 19.21
N GLU A 26 7.37 3.27 19.67
CA GLU A 26 7.05 4.63 20.12
C GLU A 26 7.16 5.68 19.01
N ASP A 27 7.83 5.36 17.90
CA ASP A 27 8.04 6.28 16.79
C ASP A 27 6.80 6.41 15.92
N LYS A 28 6.46 7.64 15.51
CA LYS A 28 5.44 7.90 14.49
C LYS A 28 6.12 8.32 13.19
N LYS A 29 5.71 7.72 12.08
CA LYS A 29 6.18 8.07 10.74
C LYS A 29 5.00 8.30 9.81
N SER A 30 5.13 9.32 8.97
CA SER A 30 4.17 9.61 7.91
C SER A 30 4.79 9.28 6.57
N PHE A 31 4.00 8.67 5.70
CA PHE A 31 4.39 8.30 4.34
C PHE A 31 3.27 8.64 3.37
N LYS A 32 3.65 9.02 2.15
CA LYS A 32 2.70 9.18 1.05
C LYS A 32 2.52 7.89 0.28
N PHE A 33 1.26 7.62 -0.05
CA PHE A 33 0.84 6.59 -0.97
C PHE A 33 0.05 7.23 -2.12
N LEU A 34 0.07 6.59 -3.28
CA LEU A 34 -0.61 7.03 -4.49
C LEU A 34 -1.61 5.97 -4.90
N ARG A 35 -2.83 6.40 -5.20
CA ARG A 35 -3.84 5.59 -5.88
C ARG A 35 -3.64 5.80 -7.37
N GLU A 36 -3.72 4.72 -8.11
CA GLU A 36 -3.80 4.76 -9.57
C GLU A 36 -5.02 3.95 -9.98
N PHE A 37 -5.77 4.46 -10.93
CA PHE A 37 -6.94 3.79 -11.48
C PHE A 37 -6.63 3.40 -12.92
N ASP A 38 -6.76 2.12 -13.22
CA ASP A 38 -6.60 1.57 -14.57
C ASP A 38 -7.90 0.86 -14.98
N VAL A 39 -8.08 0.63 -16.29
CA VAL A 39 -9.22 -0.10 -16.83
C VAL A 39 -8.72 -1.31 -17.62
N ILE A 40 -8.92 -2.50 -17.07
CA ILE A 40 -8.52 -3.76 -17.71
C ILE A 40 -9.77 -4.60 -17.99
N GLY A 41 -10.01 -4.91 -19.26
CA GLY A 41 -11.15 -5.75 -19.68
C GLY A 41 -12.52 -5.15 -19.32
N GLY A 42 -12.64 -3.82 -19.29
CA GLY A 42 -13.87 -3.12 -18.88
C GLY A 42 -14.09 -3.01 -17.38
N HIS A 43 -13.14 -3.48 -16.56
CA HIS A 43 -13.19 -3.35 -15.10
C HIS A 43 -12.21 -2.28 -14.63
N GLN A 44 -12.68 -1.37 -13.78
CA GLN A 44 -11.82 -0.40 -13.11
C GLN A 44 -11.03 -1.10 -11.99
N ILE A 45 -9.70 -0.99 -12.06
CA ILE A 45 -8.76 -1.54 -11.09
C ILE A 45 -8.06 -0.38 -10.40
N GLN A 46 -8.12 -0.37 -9.09
CA GLN A 46 -7.34 0.55 -8.27
C GLN A 46 -6.05 -0.13 -7.82
N THR A 47 -4.91 0.49 -8.08
CA THR A 47 -3.60 0.12 -7.55
C THR A 47 -3.20 1.14 -6.48
N ILE A 48 -2.57 0.68 -5.40
CA ILE A 48 -1.95 1.56 -4.41
C ILE A 48 -0.45 1.35 -4.49
N LYS A 49 0.28 2.45 -4.70
CA LYS A 49 1.75 2.49 -4.70
C LYS A 49 2.24 3.30 -3.51
N HIS A 50 3.36 2.91 -2.93
CA HIS A 50 4.04 3.68 -1.88
C HIS A 50 5.18 4.51 -2.50
N GLU A 51 5.48 5.67 -1.92
CA GLU A 51 6.65 6.45 -2.32
C GLU A 51 7.99 5.73 -2.03
N ASP A 52 9.05 6.11 -2.75
CA ASP A 52 10.38 5.50 -2.61
C ASP A 52 10.91 5.58 -1.18
N LYS A 53 10.58 6.65 -0.45
CA LYS A 53 10.98 6.84 0.94
C LYS A 53 10.43 5.74 1.85
N PHE A 54 9.22 5.26 1.59
CA PHE A 54 8.63 4.14 2.33
C PHE A 54 9.41 2.85 2.05
N TRP A 55 9.66 2.56 0.77
CA TRP A 55 10.43 1.39 0.36
C TRP A 55 11.84 1.42 0.96
N GLU A 56 12.57 2.53 0.85
CA GLU A 56 13.91 2.66 1.41
C GLU A 56 13.94 2.46 2.93
N THR A 57 12.90 2.90 3.64
CA THR A 57 12.80 2.71 5.10
C THR A 57 12.55 1.24 5.48
N PHE A 58 11.85 0.48 4.65
CA PHE A 58 11.40 -0.88 4.99
C PHE A 58 11.88 -1.98 4.04
N LYS A 59 12.82 -1.72 3.13
CA LYS A 59 13.29 -2.70 2.12
C LYS A 59 13.82 -4.00 2.75
N PHE A 60 14.38 -3.92 3.95
CA PHE A 60 14.85 -5.08 4.72
C PHE A 60 13.80 -5.64 5.68
N ASN A 61 12.65 -4.97 5.82
CA ASN A 61 11.54 -5.35 6.69
C ASN A 61 10.28 -5.63 5.85
N GLN A 62 10.38 -6.59 4.93
CA GLN A 62 9.29 -6.90 3.98
C GLN A 62 7.96 -7.27 4.66
N HIS A 63 7.99 -7.83 5.88
CA HIS A 63 6.79 -8.09 6.65
C HIS A 63 6.06 -6.80 7.08
N ILE A 64 6.78 -5.70 7.32
CA ILE A 64 6.22 -4.37 7.60
C ILE A 64 5.60 -3.81 6.33
N VAL A 65 6.32 -3.90 5.20
CA VAL A 65 5.81 -3.50 3.88
C VAL A 65 4.46 -4.17 3.62
N PHE A 66 4.41 -5.51 3.70
CA PHE A 66 3.19 -6.27 3.45
C PHE A 66 2.02 -5.85 4.38
N LYS A 67 2.27 -5.78 5.69
CA LYS A 67 1.23 -5.41 6.67
C LYS A 67 0.70 -3.99 6.44
N VAL A 68 1.59 -3.03 6.20
CA VAL A 68 1.17 -1.64 5.97
C VAL A 68 0.38 -1.56 4.67
N THR A 69 0.83 -2.20 3.58
CA THR A 69 0.07 -2.16 2.33
C THR A 69 -1.30 -2.83 2.46
N GLU A 70 -1.40 -3.96 3.17
CA GLU A 70 -2.68 -4.62 3.49
C GLU A 70 -3.64 -3.70 4.27
N LEU A 71 -3.13 -3.03 5.30
CA LEU A 71 -3.94 -2.14 6.13
C LEU A 71 -4.32 -0.84 5.39
N VAL A 72 -3.46 -0.30 4.52
CA VAL A 72 -3.79 0.85 3.67
C VAL A 72 -4.87 0.45 2.65
N TRP A 73 -4.76 -0.73 2.03
CA TRP A 73 -5.80 -1.26 1.13
C TRP A 73 -7.15 -1.43 1.83
N GLY A 74 -7.17 -2.01 3.03
CA GLY A 74 -8.40 -2.23 3.79
C GLY A 74 -9.13 -0.94 4.19
N ASN A 75 -8.41 0.18 4.29
CA ASN A 75 -8.98 1.49 4.62
C ASN A 75 -9.44 2.31 3.40
N THR A 76 -9.20 1.83 2.17
CA THR A 76 -9.70 2.48 0.96
C THR A 76 -10.93 1.74 0.43
N GLU A 77 -12.09 2.41 0.37
CA GLU A 77 -13.42 1.83 0.07
C GLU A 77 -13.61 1.21 -1.34
N GLY A 78 -12.55 1.02 -2.12
CA GLY A 78 -12.61 0.39 -3.44
C GLY A 78 -12.43 -1.12 -3.37
N LYS A 79 -13.28 -1.88 -4.08
CA LYS A 79 -13.00 -3.28 -4.46
C LYS A 79 -11.73 -3.31 -5.34
N SER A 80 -10.57 -3.21 -4.73
CA SER A 80 -9.28 -3.06 -5.40
C SER A 80 -8.49 -4.38 -5.37
N TRP A 81 -7.90 -4.73 -6.50
CA TRP A 81 -7.14 -5.96 -6.65
C TRP A 81 -5.68 -5.71 -6.26
N ASN A 82 -5.18 -6.47 -5.28
CA ASN A 82 -3.79 -6.39 -4.86
C ASN A 82 -2.83 -6.83 -6.00
N CYS A 83 -2.08 -5.88 -6.56
CA CYS A 83 -1.10 -6.15 -7.62
C CYS A 83 0.07 -7.04 -7.17
N GLN A 84 0.45 -7.11 -5.88
CA GLN A 84 1.42 -8.12 -5.42
C GLN A 84 0.83 -9.54 -5.48
N ARG A 85 -0.48 -9.68 -5.25
CA ARG A 85 -1.20 -10.95 -5.44
C ARG A 85 -1.37 -11.30 -6.92
N ILE A 86 -1.50 -10.30 -7.78
CA ILE A 86 -1.55 -10.48 -9.24
C ILE A 86 -0.17 -10.85 -9.79
N TRP A 87 0.92 -10.21 -9.35
CA TRP A 87 2.28 -10.60 -9.76
C TRP A 87 2.66 -11.99 -9.24
N GLY A 88 2.33 -12.34 -8.00
CA GLY A 88 2.51 -13.70 -7.49
C GLY A 88 1.72 -14.76 -8.27
N ASN A 89 0.55 -14.42 -8.80
CA ASN A 89 -0.27 -15.30 -9.63
C ASN A 89 0.12 -15.26 -11.13
N LEU A 90 0.62 -14.15 -11.67
CA LEU A 90 1.13 -14.06 -13.03
C LEU A 90 2.45 -14.83 -13.15
N VAL A 91 3.35 -14.71 -12.17
CA VAL A 91 4.62 -15.46 -12.15
C VAL A 91 4.37 -16.98 -12.01
N ARG A 92 3.26 -17.40 -11.38
CA ARG A 92 2.84 -18.82 -11.35
C ARG A 92 2.13 -19.29 -12.61
N ARG A 93 1.59 -18.39 -13.43
CA ARG A 93 0.86 -18.71 -14.67
C ARG A 93 1.79 -18.77 -15.89
N TRP A 94 3.06 -18.39 -15.74
CA TRP A 94 4.13 -18.50 -16.73
C TRP A 94 5.23 -19.50 -16.31
N ARG A 95 4.85 -20.54 -15.55
CA ARG A 95 5.72 -21.68 -15.23
C ARG A 95 5.05 -22.99 -15.60
#